data_AF-A0A4R6GFI4-F1
#
_entry.id   AF-A0A4R6GFI4-F1
#
_cell.length_a   1.000
_cell.length_b   1.000
_cell.length_c   1.000
_cell.angle_alpha   90.00
_cell.angle_beta   90.00
_cell.angle_gamma   90.00
#
_symmetry.space_group_name_H-M   'P 1'
#
loop_
_entity.id
_entity.type
_entity.pdbx_description
1 polymer ?
#
loop_
_entity_poly.entity_id
_entity_poly.type
_entity_poly.pdbx_seq_one_letter_code
_entity_poly.pdbx_strand_id
1 'polypeptide(L)'
;MDEGVWIVVGVALLATVVLVVLAPVLKRDQLRRQLAGRAPSGGLGSGLDAVWRPSAEDAHADWEAAVELPAPAPLPGDRGRVDEGRIVIEVPGDA
;
A
#
# COMPACT_ATOMS: atom_id res chain seq x y z
N MET A 1 43.04 7.94 -15.47
CA MET A 1 41.87 7.06 -15.42
C MET A 1 41.88 6.23 -16.68
N ASP A 2 41.82 4.92 -16.54
CA ASP A 2 41.84 4.01 -17.69
C ASP A 2 40.60 4.20 -18.56
N GLU A 3 40.73 3.98 -19.87
CA GLU A 3 39.63 4.13 -20.84
C GLU A 3 38.40 3.29 -20.46
N GLY A 4 38.61 2.10 -19.89
CA GLY A 4 37.53 1.25 -19.38
C GLY A 4 36.69 1.91 -18.29
N VAL A 5 37.29 2.76 -17.43
CA VAL A 5 36.55 3.48 -16.39
C VAL A 5 35.59 4.49 -17.01
N TRP A 6 36.01 5.19 -18.06
CA TRP A 6 35.16 6.16 -18.75
C TRP A 6 34.00 5.50 -19.50
N ILE A 7 34.22 4.33 -20.09
CA ILE A 7 33.15 3.53 -20.70
C ILE A 7 32.12 3.13 -19.64
N VAL A 8 32.56 2.61 -18.50
CA VAL A 8 31.66 2.19 -17.40
C VAL A 8 30.86 3.39 -16.88
N VAL A 9 31.51 4.53 -16.65
CA VAL A 9 30.83 5.76 -16.21
C VAL A 9 29.82 6.23 -17.24
N GLY A 10 30.18 6.21 -18.54
CA GLY A 10 29.28 6.59 -19.63
C GLY A 10 28.04 5.71 -19.70
N VAL A 11 28.20 4.39 -19.57
CA VAL A 11 27.08 3.44 -19.54
C VAL A 11 26.18 3.67 -18.32
N ALA A 12 26.77 3.88 -17.14
CA ALA A 12 26.00 4.13 -15.92
C ALA A 12 25.18 5.43 -16.01
N LEU A 13 25.77 6.50 -16.56
CA LEU A 13 25.08 7.77 -16.80
C LEU A 13 23.95 7.62 -17.81
N LEU A 14 24.19 6.91 -18.92
CA LEU A 14 23.18 6.65 -19.93
C LEU A 14 21.99 5.86 -19.34
N ALA A 15 22.27 4.79 -18.60
CA ALA A 15 21.24 4.00 -17.93
C ALA A 15 20.42 4.85 -16.95
N THR A 16 21.08 5.73 -16.20
CA THR A 16 20.42 6.67 -15.28
C THR A 16 19.49 7.61 -16.02
N VAL A 17 19.95 8.23 -17.11
CA VAL A 17 19.12 9.14 -17.94
C VAL A 17 17.92 8.39 -18.51
N VAL A 18 18.12 7.19 -19.05
CA VAL A 18 17.03 6.34 -19.58
C VAL A 18 15.98 6.05 -18.51
N LEU A 19 16.41 5.68 -17.30
CA LEU A 19 15.50 5.42 -16.18
C LEU A 19 14.71 6.67 -15.78
N VAL A 20 15.36 7.84 -15.70
CA VAL A 20 14.69 9.12 -15.38
C VAL A 20 13.64 9.46 -16.44
N VAL A 21 13.96 9.26 -17.72
CA VAL A 21 13.02 9.52 -18.82
C VAL A 21 11.84 8.54 -18.80
N LEU A 22 12.07 7.26 -18.48
CA LEU A 22 11.01 6.26 -18.41
C LEU A 22 10.20 6.29 -17.11
N ALA A 23 10.72 6.87 -16.03
CA ALA A 23 10.08 6.91 -14.71
C ALA A 23 8.58 7.28 -14.72
N PRO A 24 8.12 8.35 -15.42
CA PRO A 24 6.69 8.69 -15.42
C PRO A 24 5.82 7.64 -16.11
N VAL A 25 6.31 6.97 -17.15
CA VAL A 25 5.59 5.92 -17.86
C VAL A 25 5.49 4.67 -16.99
N LEU A 26 6.62 4.25 -16.40
CA LEU A 26 6.69 3.11 -15.48
C LEU A 26 5.78 3.31 -14.26
N LYS A 27 5.78 4.52 -13.68
CA LYS A 27 4.90 4.87 -12.55
C LYS A 27 3.42 4.77 -12.92
N ARG A 28 3.03 5.29 -14.09
CA ARG A 28 1.64 5.23 -14.56
C ARG A 28 1.18 3.81 -14.82
N ASP A 29 2.03 2.99 -15.44
CA ASP A 29 1.71 1.58 -15.69
C ASP A 29 1.56 0.81 -14.38
N GLN A 30 2.47 1.00 -13.43
CA GLN A 30 2.38 0.38 -12.11
C GLN A 30 1.11 0.79 -11.36
N LEU A 31 0.76 2.09 -11.37
CA LEU A 31 -0.46 2.57 -10.74
C LEU A 31 -1.71 1.95 -11.38
N ARG A 32 -1.74 1.82 -12.71
CA ARG A 32 -2.85 1.16 -13.41
C ARG A 32 -3.00 -0.30 -12.98
N ARG A 33 -1.89 -1.03 -12.84
CA ARG A 33 -1.91 -2.43 -12.38
C ARG A 33 -2.36 -2.55 -10.93
N GLN A 34 -1.93 -1.63 -10.05
CA GLN A 34 -2.35 -1.58 -8.65
C GLN A 34 -3.85 -1.31 -8.52
N LEU A 35 -4.38 -0.33 -9.26
CA LEU A 35 -5.82 -0.03 -9.29
C LEU A 35 -6.66 -1.19 -9.85
N ALA A 36 -6.08 -2.00 -10.73
CA ALA A 36 -6.71 -3.21 -11.24
C ALA A 36 -6.58 -4.43 -10.31
N GLY A 37 -5.99 -4.27 -9.12
CA GLY A 37 -5.74 -5.37 -8.17
C GLY A 37 -4.74 -6.42 -8.67
N ARG A 38 -3.93 -6.11 -9.70
CA ARG A 38 -3.02 -7.05 -10.36
C ARG A 38 -1.55 -6.88 -10.00
N ALA A 39 -1.20 -5.90 -9.18
CA ALA A 39 0.18 -5.66 -8.78
C ALA A 39 0.31 -5.41 -7.28
N PRO A 40 1.38 -5.93 -6.64
CA PRO A 40 1.70 -5.59 -5.26
C PRO A 40 1.94 -4.08 -5.10
N SER A 41 1.58 -3.55 -3.94
CA SER A 41 1.74 -2.13 -3.57
C SER A 41 3.21 -1.71 -3.46
N GLY A 42 4.11 -2.65 -3.20
CA GLY A 42 5.56 -2.45 -3.15
C GLY A 42 6.20 -2.47 -4.54
N GLY A 43 6.61 -1.31 -5.06
CA GLY A 43 7.45 -1.24 -6.26
C GLY A 43 8.89 -1.75 -6.02
N LEU A 44 9.85 -1.34 -6.85
CA LEU A 44 11.29 -1.63 -6.67
C LEU A 44 11.83 -1.29 -5.26
N GLY A 45 11.16 -0.40 -4.52
CA GLY A 45 11.51 -0.06 -3.14
C GLY A 45 11.20 -1.14 -2.09
N SER A 46 10.28 -2.08 -2.36
CA SER A 46 9.93 -3.14 -1.38
C SER A 46 11.09 -4.14 -1.19
N GLY A 47 11.78 -4.51 -2.26
CA GLY A 47 12.98 -5.37 -2.16
C GLY A 47 14.17 -4.68 -1.52
N LEU A 48 14.24 -3.34 -1.62
CA LEU A 48 15.22 -2.55 -0.88
C LEU A 48 14.85 -2.47 0.59
N ASP A 49 13.57 -2.32 0.93
CA ASP A 49 13.11 -2.25 2.33
C ASP A 49 13.53 -3.49 3.13
N ALA A 50 13.69 -4.67 2.51
CA ALA A 50 14.26 -5.85 3.18
C ALA A 50 15.69 -5.65 3.73
N VAL A 51 16.49 -4.75 3.15
CA VAL A 51 17.86 -4.43 3.61
C VAL A 51 17.85 -3.43 4.75
N TRP A 52 16.99 -2.41 4.71
CA TRP A 52 16.95 -1.32 5.69
C TRP A 52 15.89 -1.51 6.79
N ARG A 53 14.83 -2.28 6.52
CA ARG A 53 13.71 -2.61 7.42
C ARG A 53 13.26 -4.07 7.21
N PRO A 54 14.08 -5.06 7.62
CA PRO A 54 13.80 -6.48 7.39
C PRO A 54 12.46 -6.95 7.96
N SER A 55 12.00 -6.34 9.06
CA SER A 55 10.74 -6.68 9.74
C SER A 55 9.53 -5.91 9.20
N ALA A 56 9.66 -5.14 8.11
CA ALA A 56 8.55 -4.34 7.59
C ALA A 56 7.41 -5.21 7.07
N GLU A 57 7.75 -6.32 6.41
CA GLU A 57 6.77 -7.28 5.88
C GLU A 57 6.01 -7.97 7.02
N ASP A 58 6.74 -8.46 8.04
CA ASP A 58 6.16 -9.11 9.22
C ASP A 58 5.29 -8.13 10.01
N ALA A 59 5.75 -6.89 10.21
CA ALA A 59 4.99 -5.86 10.91
C ALA A 59 3.72 -5.45 10.15
N HIS A 60 3.74 -5.50 8.81
CA HIS A 60 2.54 -5.26 8.01
C HIS A 60 1.55 -6.40 8.14
N ALA A 61 2.01 -7.65 8.11
CA ALA A 61 1.19 -8.83 8.33
C ALA A 61 0.57 -8.85 9.74
N ASP A 62 1.34 -8.50 10.77
CA ASP A 62 0.85 -8.38 12.15
C ASP A 62 -0.19 -7.25 12.27
N TRP A 63 0.02 -6.13 11.57
CA TRP A 63 -0.96 -5.05 11.51
C TRP A 63 -2.25 -5.50 10.85
N GLU A 64 -2.18 -6.17 9.70
CA GLU A 64 -3.37 -6.71 9.00
C GLU A 64 -4.13 -7.72 9.87
N ALA A 65 -3.42 -8.56 10.62
CA ALA A 65 -4.01 -9.53 11.55
C ALA A 65 -4.64 -8.85 12.79
N ALA A 66 -4.08 -7.72 13.23
CA ALA A 66 -4.57 -6.96 14.38
C ALA A 66 -5.71 -5.98 14.03
N VAL A 67 -5.96 -5.71 12.75
CA VAL A 67 -7.06 -4.83 12.32
C VAL A 67 -8.38 -5.58 12.50
N GLU A 68 -9.03 -5.36 13.65
CA GLU A 68 -10.47 -5.61 13.76
C GLU A 68 -11.19 -4.58 12.89
N LEU A 69 -11.89 -5.07 11.86
CA LEU A 69 -12.77 -4.23 11.07
C LEU A 69 -13.86 -3.69 12.02
N PRO A 70 -14.13 -2.37 12.01
CA PRO A 70 -15.25 -1.84 12.78
C PRO A 70 -16.54 -2.55 12.33
N ALA A 71 -17.48 -2.70 13.26
CA ALA A 71 -18.78 -3.27 12.94
C ALA A 71 -19.33 -2.62 11.66
N PRO A 72 -19.89 -3.41 10.73
CA PRO A 72 -20.39 -2.88 9.47
C PRO A 72 -21.34 -1.72 9.75
N ALA A 73 -21.31 -0.70 8.89
CA ALA A 73 -22.25 0.41 9.00
C ALA A 73 -23.69 -0.15 9.03
N PRO A 74 -24.57 0.39 9.91
CA PRO A 74 -25.92 -0.12 10.03
C PRO A 74 -26.65 -0.02 8.69
N LEU A 75 -27.35 -1.09 8.32
CA LEU A 75 -28.18 -1.13 7.14
C LEU A 75 -29.45 -0.27 7.36
N PRO A 76 -30.04 0.30 6.30
CA PRO A 76 -31.37 0.89 6.39
C PRO A 76 -32.38 -0.16 6.90
N GLY A 77 -32.81 -0.05 8.16
CA GLY A 77 -33.70 -1.00 8.83
C GLY A 77 -33.06 -1.84 9.94
N ASP A 78 -31.77 -1.69 10.24
CA ASP A 78 -31.13 -2.32 11.40
C ASP A 78 -31.73 -1.83 12.73
N ARG A 79 -31.69 -2.68 13.76
CA ARG A 79 -32.24 -2.36 15.09
C ARG A 79 -31.38 -1.31 15.81
N GLY A 80 -31.74 -0.06 15.59
CA GLY A 80 -31.27 1.13 16.30
C GLY A 80 -32.13 2.28 15.82
N ARG A 81 -33.08 2.73 16.64
CA ARG A 81 -33.95 3.85 16.27
C ARG A 81 -33.19 5.14 16.53
N VAL A 82 -33.12 6.00 15.51
CA VAL A 82 -32.76 7.41 15.73
C VAL A 82 -34.02 8.10 16.21
N ASP A 83 -34.06 8.43 17.50
CA ASP A 83 -35.16 9.14 18.13
C ASP A 83 -34.67 10.54 18.53
N GLU A 84 -35.30 11.59 18.01
CA GLU A 84 -34.96 12.99 18.31
C GLU A 84 -33.45 13.33 18.18
N GLY A 85 -32.76 12.73 17.20
CA GLY A 85 -31.34 12.95 16.96
C GLY A 85 -30.39 12.16 17.88
N ARG A 86 -30.89 11.18 18.63
CA ARG A 86 -30.09 10.26 19.46
C ARG A 86 -30.25 8.82 18.99
N ILE A 87 -29.17 8.05 19.09
CA ILE A 87 -29.17 6.62 18.77
C ILE A 87 -29.56 5.85 20.04
N VAL A 88 -30.65 5.09 19.98
CA VAL A 88 -31.11 4.23 21.09
C VAL A 88 -30.80 2.76 20.77
N ILE A 89 -30.05 2.10 21.65
CA ILE A 89 -29.70 0.67 21.55
C ILE A 89 -30.37 -0.06 22.72
N GLU A 90 -31.29 -0.98 22.41
CA GLU A 90 -31.91 -1.86 23.41
C GLU A 90 -31.01 -3.07 23.66
N VAL A 91 -30.55 -3.23 24.90
CA VAL A 91 -29.77 -4.41 25.31
C VAL A 91 -30.75 -5.46 25.88
N PRO A 92 -30.71 -6.73 25.42
CA PRO A 92 -31.52 -7.79 26.00
C PRO A 92 -31.19 -7.94 27.49
N GLY A 93 -32.20 -7.92 28.37
CA GLY A 93 -32.00 -8.23 29.78
C GLY A 93 -31.69 -9.71 29.96
N ASP A 94 -30.67 -10.02 30.76
CA ASP A 94 -30.35 -11.39 31.17
C ASP A 94 -31.58 -12.02 31.82
N ALA A 95 -32.14 -13.05 31.16
CA ALA A 95 -33.24 -13.88 31.63
C ALA A 95 -32.72 -15.24 32.10
#